data_AF-A0A6P7SNM7-F1
#
_entry.id   AF-A0A6P7SNM7-F1
#
_cell.length_a   1.000
_cell.length_b   1.000
_cell.length_c   1.000
_cell.angle_alpha   90.00
_cell.angle_beta   90.00
_cell.angle_gamma   90.00
#
_symmetry.space_group_name_H-M   'P 1'
#
loop_
_entity.id
_entity.type
_entity.pdbx_description
1 polymer ?
#
loop_
_entity_poly.entity_id
_entity_poly.type
_entity_poly.pdbx_seq_one_letter_code
_entity_poly.pdbx_strand_id
1 'polypeptide(L)'
;MDSKGNESEVLLDEKWKCELVFLVDITAYLNVLDIHLQGRDHMICDMYDAVKAFQVNLRLWKTPIHQLNLFHFPCFQVIPSEVSAMVFLKQHFADQLSVPHTEFAQCFSDFEAQKNNFELLRNLFAISVKTVQIQMELIELKCNGTLKAKYNSVGPAQFTCFTPEALPQLHFHAAQTLSLFGSTYLCKQLFSVTKMKKTSHRSRPTDEHLQSILRVSTTQNFVPNCNELIAKKRCQVYNSDKIA
;
A
#
# COMPACT_ATOMS: atom_id res chain seq x y z
N MET A 1 5.03 -22.30 -49.06
CA MET A 1 5.74 -22.54 -47.79
C MET A 1 6.97 -21.65 -47.78
N ASP A 2 7.38 -21.25 -46.59
CA ASP A 2 8.66 -20.62 -46.23
C ASP A 2 8.81 -19.11 -46.41
N SER A 3 8.53 -18.39 -45.32
CA SER A 3 9.52 -17.56 -44.62
C SER A 3 8.93 -17.04 -43.30
N LYS A 4 8.83 -17.92 -42.29
CA LYS A 4 8.64 -17.53 -40.88
C LYS A 4 10.00 -17.69 -40.20
N GLY A 5 10.52 -16.60 -39.65
CA GLY A 5 11.64 -16.63 -38.69
C GLY A 5 12.97 -16.17 -39.27
N ASN A 6 13.18 -14.85 -39.35
CA ASN A 6 14.47 -14.34 -38.91
C ASN A 6 14.38 -14.36 -37.39
N GLU A 7 15.10 -15.27 -36.73
CA GLU A 7 15.42 -15.09 -35.31
C GLU A 7 16.01 -13.69 -35.18
N SER A 8 15.36 -12.84 -34.38
CA SER A 8 15.79 -11.46 -34.21
C SER A 8 17.25 -11.46 -33.77
N GLU A 9 18.14 -10.76 -34.49
CA GLU A 9 19.59 -10.68 -34.19
C GLU A 9 19.86 -10.30 -32.72
N VAL A 10 18.90 -9.62 -32.07
CA VAL A 10 18.90 -9.27 -30.65
C VAL A 10 18.91 -10.50 -29.72
N LEU A 11 18.25 -11.61 -30.12
CA LEU A 11 18.25 -12.88 -29.38
C LEU A 11 19.57 -13.66 -29.54
N LEU A 12 20.54 -13.17 -30.31
CA LEU A 12 21.88 -13.74 -30.38
C LEU A 12 22.87 -12.98 -29.49
N ASP A 13 22.52 -11.79 -29.02
CA ASP A 13 23.36 -11.00 -28.12
C ASP A 13 23.28 -11.57 -26.68
N GLU A 14 24.35 -12.26 -26.28
CA GLU A 14 24.51 -12.82 -24.93
C GLU A 14 24.41 -11.75 -23.83
N LYS A 15 24.92 -10.54 -24.07
CA LYS A 15 24.88 -9.45 -23.08
C LYS A 15 23.44 -8.99 -22.88
N TRP A 16 22.72 -8.78 -23.98
CA TRP A 16 21.31 -8.39 -23.93
C TRP A 16 20.45 -9.43 -23.20
N LYS A 17 20.69 -10.73 -23.43
CA LYS A 17 20.00 -11.81 -22.70
C LYS A 17 20.21 -11.70 -21.19
N CYS A 18 21.45 -11.50 -20.75
CA CYS A 18 21.78 -11.34 -19.33
C CYS A 18 21.02 -10.17 -18.70
N GLU A 19 20.98 -9.03 -19.39
CA GLU A 19 20.25 -7.84 -18.95
C GLU A 19 18.75 -8.08 -18.88
N LEU A 20 18.18 -8.74 -19.90
CA LEU A 20 16.75 -9.04 -19.95
C LEU A 20 16.31 -9.89 -18.76
N VAL A 21 16.95 -11.05 -18.53
CA VAL A 21 16.50 -11.95 -17.45
C VAL A 21 16.72 -11.36 -16.05
N PHE A 22 17.76 -10.53 -15.88
CA PHE A 22 17.97 -9.79 -14.64
C PHE A 22 16.83 -8.79 -14.43
N LEU A 23 16.45 -8.06 -15.48
CA LEU A 23 15.31 -7.13 -15.43
C LEU A 23 13.99 -7.86 -15.17
N VAL A 24 13.79 -9.07 -15.71
CA VAL A 24 12.61 -9.89 -15.42
C VAL A 24 12.48 -10.16 -13.93
N ASP A 25 13.56 -10.57 -13.25
CA ASP A 25 13.51 -10.81 -11.81
C ASP A 25 13.28 -9.51 -11.02
N ILE A 26 13.95 -8.40 -11.38
CA ILE A 26 13.76 -7.10 -10.72
C ILE A 26 12.33 -6.57 -10.89
N THR A 27 11.78 -6.67 -12.09
CA THR A 27 10.40 -6.23 -12.37
C THR A 27 9.36 -7.10 -11.68
N ALA A 28 9.62 -8.41 -11.51
CA ALA A 28 8.77 -9.26 -10.68
C ALA A 28 8.71 -8.77 -9.22
N TYR A 29 9.86 -8.41 -8.63
CA TYR A 29 9.90 -7.84 -7.28
C TYR A 29 9.22 -6.47 -7.19
N LEU A 30 9.41 -5.61 -8.19
CA LEU A 30 8.70 -4.32 -8.27
C LEU A 30 7.18 -4.51 -8.36
N ASN A 31 6.71 -5.51 -9.11
CA ASN A 31 5.29 -5.80 -9.21
C ASN A 31 4.71 -6.28 -7.87
N VAL A 32 5.45 -7.12 -7.12
CA VAL A 32 5.05 -7.51 -5.75
C VAL A 32 4.95 -6.29 -4.84
N LEU A 33 5.92 -5.38 -4.90
CA LEU A 33 5.89 -4.13 -4.14
C LEU A 33 4.70 -3.25 -4.56
N ASP A 34 4.48 -3.05 -5.86
CA ASP A 34 3.38 -2.22 -6.38
C ASP A 34 2.02 -2.74 -5.92
N ILE A 35 1.80 -4.06 -5.96
CA ILE A 35 0.58 -4.68 -5.42
C ILE A 35 0.42 -4.38 -3.93
N HIS A 36 1.51 -4.46 -3.16
CA HIS A 36 1.48 -4.18 -1.72
C HIS A 36 1.25 -2.70 -1.39
N LEU A 37 1.68 -1.79 -2.29
CA LEU A 37 1.44 -0.36 -2.18
C LEU A 37 0.05 0.06 -2.70
N GLN A 38 -0.74 -0.91 -3.17
CA GLN A 38 -2.08 -0.70 -3.70
C GLN A 38 -3.11 -1.46 -2.88
N GLY A 39 -4.37 -1.05 -3.03
CA GLY A 39 -5.49 -1.67 -2.35
C GLY A 39 -6.00 -0.86 -1.16
N ARG A 40 -6.87 -1.50 -0.39
CA ARG A 40 -7.57 -0.93 0.77
C ARG A 40 -6.95 -1.43 2.06
N ASP A 41 -7.30 -0.81 3.17
CA ASP A 41 -7.01 -1.31 4.52
C ASP A 41 -5.51 -1.42 4.87
N HIS A 42 -4.66 -0.66 4.18
CA HIS A 42 -3.23 -0.50 4.51
C HIS A 42 -3.02 0.84 5.21
N MET A 43 -2.36 0.84 6.36
CA MET A 43 -1.86 2.08 6.95
C MET A 43 -0.63 2.55 6.18
N ILE A 44 -0.36 3.86 6.23
CA ILE A 44 0.89 4.40 5.68
C ILE A 44 2.13 3.70 6.25
N CYS A 45 2.07 3.27 7.52
CA CYS A 45 3.15 2.53 8.18
C CYS A 45 3.46 1.20 7.47
N ASP A 46 2.43 0.46 7.07
CA ASP A 46 2.58 -0.84 6.39
C ASP A 46 3.24 -0.65 5.01
N MET A 47 2.82 0.40 4.30
CA MET A 47 3.38 0.78 3.00
C MET A 47 4.84 1.22 3.11
N TYR A 48 5.16 2.02 4.13
CA TYR A 48 6.53 2.43 4.44
C TYR A 48 7.43 1.22 4.72
N ASP A 49 6.95 0.22 5.48
CA ASP A 49 7.72 -1.00 5.73
C ASP A 49 8.00 -1.78 4.44
N ALA A 50 7.02 -1.90 3.56
CA ALA A 50 7.18 -2.62 2.30
C ALA A 50 8.26 -1.96 1.42
N VAL A 51 8.22 -0.62 1.32
CA VAL A 51 9.28 0.16 0.64
C VAL A 51 10.63 -0.07 1.32
N LYS A 52 10.68 -0.02 2.66
CA LYS A 52 11.92 -0.19 3.42
C LYS A 52 12.51 -1.58 3.24
N ALA A 53 11.69 -2.62 3.27
CA ALA A 53 12.09 -3.99 3.02
C ALA A 53 12.67 -4.15 1.61
N PHE A 54 12.02 -3.56 0.59
CA PHE A 54 12.53 -3.57 -0.77
C PHE A 54 13.90 -2.87 -0.89
N GLN A 55 14.09 -1.71 -0.27
CA GLN A 55 15.39 -1.03 -0.22
C GLN A 55 16.49 -1.89 0.43
N VAL A 56 16.17 -2.56 1.55
CA VAL A 56 17.10 -3.46 2.23
C VAL A 56 17.44 -4.66 1.34
N ASN A 57 16.46 -5.22 0.63
CA ASN A 57 16.68 -6.31 -0.33
C ASN A 57 17.62 -5.89 -1.46
N LEU A 58 17.41 -4.72 -2.07
CA LEU A 58 18.30 -4.19 -3.11
C LEU A 58 19.75 -4.06 -2.64
N ARG A 59 19.96 -3.64 -1.39
CA ARG A 59 21.29 -3.59 -0.77
C ARG A 59 21.86 -4.99 -0.56
N LEU A 60 21.05 -5.91 -0.03
CA LEU A 60 21.46 -7.27 0.32
C LEU A 60 21.85 -8.07 -0.93
N TRP A 61 21.08 -7.98 -2.02
CA TRP A 61 21.28 -8.78 -3.23
C TRP A 61 22.60 -8.52 -3.97
N LYS A 62 23.28 -7.42 -3.69
CA LYS A 62 24.62 -7.16 -4.23
C LYS A 62 25.60 -8.27 -3.84
N THR A 63 25.60 -8.72 -2.59
CA THR A 63 26.56 -9.73 -2.10
C THR A 63 26.35 -11.10 -2.77
N PRO A 64 25.12 -11.67 -2.82
CA PRO A 64 24.85 -12.91 -3.54
C PRO A 64 25.22 -12.87 -5.03
N ILE A 65 25.01 -11.74 -5.73
CA ILE A 65 25.41 -11.58 -7.14
C ILE A 65 26.94 -11.75 -7.32
N HIS A 66 27.75 -11.12 -6.47
CA HIS A 66 29.22 -11.26 -6.54
C HIS A 66 29.66 -12.72 -6.30
N GLN A 67 28.97 -13.40 -5.37
CA GLN A 67 29.23 -14.78 -5.00
C GLN A 67 28.66 -15.80 -6.00
N LEU A 68 27.95 -15.37 -7.05
CA LEU A 68 27.17 -16.24 -7.95
C LEU A 68 26.10 -17.07 -7.23
N ASN A 69 25.68 -16.65 -6.05
CA ASN A 69 24.53 -17.21 -5.37
C ASN A 69 23.26 -16.52 -5.88
N LEU A 70 22.74 -16.99 -7.01
CA LEU A 70 21.60 -16.37 -7.71
C LEU A 70 20.23 -16.92 -7.27
N PHE A 71 20.14 -17.51 -6.08
CA PHE A 71 18.89 -18.10 -5.57
C PHE A 71 17.70 -17.12 -5.53
N HIS A 72 17.97 -15.83 -5.33
CA HIS A 72 16.95 -14.76 -5.35
C HIS A 72 16.64 -14.25 -6.76
N PHE A 73 17.21 -14.84 -7.80
CA PHE A 73 17.03 -14.40 -9.16
C PHE A 73 16.74 -15.62 -10.06
N PRO A 74 15.52 -16.19 -10.00
CA PRO A 74 15.20 -17.45 -10.66
C PRO A 74 15.44 -17.42 -12.17
N CYS A 75 15.16 -16.31 -12.86
CA CYS A 75 15.41 -16.18 -14.29
C CYS A 75 16.90 -15.98 -14.55
N PHE A 76 17.56 -15.14 -13.76
CA PHE A 76 18.98 -14.85 -13.89
C PHE A 76 19.89 -16.05 -13.56
N GLN A 77 19.42 -16.96 -12.70
CA GLN A 77 20.15 -18.16 -12.30
C GLN A 77 20.44 -19.13 -13.46
N VAL A 78 19.65 -19.07 -14.53
CA VAL A 78 19.79 -19.97 -15.70
C VAL A 78 20.94 -19.52 -16.61
N ILE A 79 21.19 -18.21 -16.70
CA ILE A 79 22.13 -17.60 -17.65
C ILE A 79 23.59 -18.03 -17.51
N PRO A 80 24.18 -18.22 -16.32
CA PRO A 80 25.58 -18.61 -16.21
C PRO A 80 25.93 -19.93 -16.94
N SER A 81 24.93 -20.74 -17.27
CA SER A 81 25.10 -21.97 -18.06
C SER A 81 24.90 -21.78 -19.58
N GLU A 82 24.36 -20.65 -20.00
CA GLU A 82 23.95 -20.35 -21.39
C GLU A 82 24.86 -19.34 -22.11
N VAL A 83 25.68 -18.57 -21.37
CA VAL A 83 26.54 -17.51 -21.93
C VAL A 83 28.00 -17.68 -21.56
N SER A 84 28.89 -17.05 -22.34
CA SER A 84 30.32 -17.03 -22.02
C SER A 84 30.60 -16.28 -20.70
N ALA A 85 31.52 -16.82 -19.89
CA ALA A 85 31.94 -16.21 -18.63
C ALA A 85 32.53 -14.79 -18.79
N MET A 86 33.03 -14.44 -19.99
CA MET A 86 33.50 -13.07 -20.29
C MET A 86 32.36 -12.04 -20.37
N VAL A 87 31.14 -12.47 -20.71
CA VAL A 87 29.97 -11.59 -20.87
C VAL A 87 29.28 -11.33 -19.53
N PHE A 88 29.40 -12.29 -18.59
CA PHE A 88 28.77 -12.18 -17.28
C PHE A 88 29.54 -11.28 -16.31
N LEU A 89 29.28 -9.97 -16.39
CA LEU A 89 29.90 -8.95 -15.54
C LEU A 89 29.14 -8.80 -14.22
N LYS A 90 29.48 -9.61 -13.20
CA LYS A 90 28.84 -9.56 -11.87
C LYS A 90 28.78 -8.15 -11.28
N GLN A 91 29.89 -7.41 -11.42
CA GLN A 91 30.02 -6.04 -10.94
C GLN A 91 28.96 -5.14 -11.57
N HIS A 92 28.75 -5.25 -12.89
CA HIS A 92 27.74 -4.48 -13.60
C HIS A 92 26.34 -4.68 -13.00
N PHE A 93 25.91 -5.93 -12.78
CA PHE A 93 24.58 -6.20 -12.21
C PHE A 93 24.43 -5.75 -10.76
N ALA A 94 25.49 -5.87 -9.95
CA ALA A 94 25.49 -5.34 -8.59
C ALA A 94 25.41 -3.80 -8.57
N ASP A 95 26.06 -3.13 -9.53
CA ASP A 95 26.00 -1.68 -9.69
C ASP A 95 24.63 -1.21 -10.17
N GLN A 96 23.98 -1.97 -11.05
CA GLN A 96 22.61 -1.72 -11.51
C GLN A 96 21.60 -1.71 -10.35
N LEU A 97 21.83 -2.47 -9.26
CA LEU A 97 20.98 -2.41 -8.05
C LEU A 97 21.17 -1.11 -7.24
N SER A 98 22.28 -0.41 -7.42
CA SER A 98 22.55 0.87 -6.72
C SER A 98 21.60 1.98 -7.18
N VAL A 99 21.23 1.97 -8.45
CA VAL A 99 20.36 2.97 -9.07
C VAL A 99 18.97 2.96 -8.40
N PRO A 100 18.18 1.87 -8.43
CA PRO A 100 16.88 1.85 -7.78
C PRO A 100 17.01 2.04 -6.26
N HIS A 101 18.06 1.53 -5.61
CA HIS A 101 18.24 1.78 -4.16
C HIS A 101 18.34 3.29 -3.86
N THR A 102 19.08 4.04 -4.69
CA THR A 102 19.26 5.50 -4.51
C THR A 102 17.98 6.25 -4.83
N GLU A 103 17.31 5.91 -5.92
CA GLU A 103 16.04 6.52 -6.32
C GLU A 103 14.96 6.32 -5.26
N PHE A 104 14.82 5.10 -4.72
CA PHE A 104 13.88 4.86 -3.63
C PHE A 104 14.27 5.63 -2.36
N ALA A 105 15.56 5.73 -2.02
CA ALA A 105 16.00 6.49 -0.85
C ALA A 105 15.67 7.99 -0.99
N GLN A 106 15.84 8.54 -2.20
CA GLN A 106 15.50 9.93 -2.50
C GLN A 106 13.99 10.15 -2.52
N CYS A 107 13.25 9.32 -3.25
CA CYS A 107 11.81 9.45 -3.44
C CYS A 107 11.02 9.32 -2.12
N PHE A 108 11.48 8.46 -1.20
CA PHE A 108 10.81 8.20 0.07
C PHE A 108 11.52 8.85 1.27
N SER A 109 12.39 9.84 1.04
CA SER A 109 13.15 10.53 2.11
C SER A 109 12.24 11.22 3.14
N ASP A 110 11.13 11.81 2.70
CA ASP A 110 10.15 12.43 3.59
C ASP A 110 9.51 11.41 4.55
N PHE A 111 9.22 10.20 4.08
CA PHE A 111 8.69 9.12 4.91
C PHE A 111 9.72 8.58 5.88
N GLU A 112 11.00 8.52 5.49
CA GLU A 112 12.09 8.17 6.40
C GLU A 112 12.19 9.17 7.56
N ALA A 113 11.99 10.47 7.30
CA ALA A 113 11.95 11.49 8.35
C ALA A 113 10.77 11.28 9.33
N GLN A 114 9.69 10.64 8.90
CA GLN A 114 8.51 10.33 9.71
C GLN A 114 8.58 8.97 10.42
N LYS A 115 9.67 8.20 10.26
CA LYS A 115 9.81 6.85 10.83
C LYS A 115 9.45 6.75 12.31
N ASN A 116 9.89 7.70 13.14
CA ASN A 116 9.61 7.68 14.57
C ASN A 116 8.13 7.92 14.89
N ASN A 117 7.42 8.65 14.03
CA ASN A 117 5.98 8.82 14.15
C ASN A 117 5.26 7.52 13.81
N PHE A 118 5.65 6.85 12.73
CA PHE A 118 5.07 5.53 12.39
C PHE A 118 5.32 4.50 13.50
N GLU A 119 6.53 4.50 14.06
CA GLU A 119 6.91 3.61 15.16
C GLU A 119 6.09 3.86 16.43
N LEU A 120 5.77 5.12 16.75
CA LEU A 120 4.94 5.46 17.89
C LEU A 120 3.59 4.76 17.81
N LEU A 121 2.85 4.92 16.71
CA LEU A 121 1.52 4.31 16.56
C LEU A 121 1.59 2.78 16.48
N ARG A 122 2.60 2.23 15.78
CA ARG A 122 2.75 0.79 15.55
C ARG A 122 3.25 0.00 16.77
N ASN A 123 4.00 0.65 17.65
CA ASN A 123 4.64 0.02 18.79
C ASN A 123 4.40 0.80 20.10
N LEU A 124 3.19 1.33 20.28
CA LEU A 124 2.77 2.14 21.45
C LEU A 124 3.23 1.55 22.80
N PHE A 125 3.10 0.24 23.00
CA PHE A 125 3.48 -0.39 24.26
C PHE A 125 4.96 -0.78 24.37
N ALA A 126 5.69 -0.85 23.25
CA ALA A 126 7.10 -1.27 23.20
C ALA A 126 8.09 -0.11 23.05
N ILE A 127 7.67 1.03 22.48
CA ILE A 127 8.53 2.19 22.21
C ILE A 127 9.13 2.81 23.49
N SER A 128 10.36 3.31 23.42
CA SER A 128 10.98 4.01 24.56
C SER A 128 10.23 5.31 24.88
N VAL A 129 9.93 5.54 26.16
CA VAL A 129 9.26 6.79 26.59
C VAL A 129 10.17 8.00 26.36
N LYS A 130 11.49 7.83 26.45
CA LYS A 130 12.45 8.95 26.33
C LYS A 130 12.51 9.57 24.93
N THR A 131 12.07 8.84 23.91
CA THR A 131 12.25 9.22 22.51
C THR A 131 11.04 9.93 21.92
N VAL A 132 9.97 10.12 22.68
CA VAL A 132 8.69 10.64 22.19
C VAL A 132 8.29 11.92 22.91
N GLN A 133 7.47 12.75 22.28
CA GLN A 133 6.95 13.99 22.87
C GLN A 133 5.80 13.73 23.85
N ILE A 134 5.04 12.65 23.67
CA ILE A 134 3.82 12.31 24.44
C ILE A 134 4.11 11.51 25.73
N GLN A 135 5.23 11.81 26.40
CA GLN A 135 5.80 10.94 27.44
C GLN A 135 4.84 10.60 28.58
N MET A 136 4.12 11.60 29.10
CA MET A 136 3.20 11.45 30.22
C MET A 136 2.02 10.53 29.85
N GLU A 137 1.33 10.83 28.74
CA GLU A 137 0.24 10.00 28.22
C GLU A 137 0.69 8.57 27.91
N LEU A 138 1.92 8.42 27.39
CA LEU A 138 2.47 7.11 27.08
C LEU A 138 2.76 6.28 28.35
N ILE A 139 3.21 6.90 29.44
CA ILE A 139 3.42 6.23 30.72
C ILE A 139 2.09 5.71 31.26
N GLU A 140 1.07 6.57 31.31
CA GLU A 140 -0.27 6.19 31.76
C GLU A 140 -0.84 5.05 30.93
N LEU A 141 -0.70 5.14 29.60
CA LEU A 141 -1.14 4.12 28.68
C LEU A 141 -0.43 2.78 28.92
N LYS A 142 0.90 2.80 29.05
CA LYS A 142 1.72 1.58 29.26
C LYS A 142 1.43 0.87 30.57
N CYS A 143 1.05 1.62 31.60
CA CYS A 143 0.63 1.07 32.89
C CYS A 143 -0.77 0.43 32.85
N ASN A 144 -1.53 0.60 31.77
CA ASN A 144 -2.87 0.06 31.62
C ASN A 144 -2.88 -1.28 30.85
N GLY A 145 -2.94 -2.39 31.60
CA GLY A 145 -2.99 -3.73 31.03
C GLY A 145 -4.22 -4.01 30.16
N THR A 146 -5.36 -3.41 30.48
CA THR A 146 -6.61 -3.56 29.70
C THR A 146 -6.47 -2.91 28.33
N LEU A 147 -5.92 -1.70 28.27
CA LEU A 147 -5.64 -1.02 27.00
C LEU A 147 -4.57 -1.75 26.19
N LYS A 148 -3.55 -2.33 26.83
CA LYS A 148 -2.57 -3.18 26.15
C LYS A 148 -3.20 -4.41 25.51
N ALA A 149 -4.06 -5.11 26.24
CA ALA A 149 -4.79 -6.27 25.70
C ALA A 149 -5.69 -5.85 24.53
N LYS A 150 -6.37 -4.71 24.64
CA LYS A 150 -7.21 -4.18 23.57
C LYS A 150 -6.39 -3.83 22.33
N TYR A 151 -5.24 -3.16 22.49
CA TYR A 151 -4.31 -2.84 21.41
C TYR A 151 -3.89 -4.08 20.62
N ASN A 152 -3.48 -5.13 21.32
CA ASN A 152 -3.09 -6.40 20.70
C ASN A 152 -4.25 -7.10 19.97
N SER A 153 -5.49 -6.87 20.41
CA SER A 153 -6.68 -7.48 19.82
C SER A 153 -7.20 -6.74 18.57
N VAL A 154 -7.17 -5.41 18.55
CA VAL A 154 -7.77 -4.61 17.45
C VAL A 154 -6.74 -4.02 16.50
N GLY A 155 -5.47 -4.01 16.89
CA GLY A 155 -4.37 -3.44 16.13
C GLY A 155 -4.30 -1.91 16.19
N PRO A 156 -3.22 -1.31 15.64
CA PRO A 156 -2.94 0.11 15.77
C PRO A 156 -4.01 1.02 15.13
N ALA A 157 -4.54 0.62 13.97
CA ALA A 157 -5.48 1.42 13.19
C ALA A 157 -6.78 1.72 13.93
N GLN A 158 -7.29 0.76 14.72
CA GLN A 158 -8.59 0.87 15.40
C GLN A 158 -8.45 1.20 16.89
N PHE A 159 -7.25 1.07 17.45
CA PHE A 159 -7.04 1.19 18.89
C PHE A 159 -7.48 2.55 19.44
N THR A 160 -7.26 3.62 18.69
CA THR A 160 -7.58 5.00 19.10
C THR A 160 -9.07 5.24 19.29
N CYS A 161 -9.95 4.41 18.71
CA CYS A 161 -11.38 4.45 18.98
C CYS A 161 -11.76 3.93 20.37
N PHE A 162 -10.84 3.26 21.07
CA PHE A 162 -11.06 2.67 22.40
C PHE A 162 -10.24 3.34 23.50
N THR A 163 -9.47 4.37 23.18
CA THR A 163 -8.68 5.11 24.17
C THR A 163 -9.50 6.19 24.85
N PRO A 164 -9.25 6.48 26.15
CA PRO A 164 -9.91 7.57 26.86
C PRO A 164 -9.74 8.93 26.17
N GLU A 165 -10.70 9.83 26.36
CA GLU A 165 -10.60 11.22 25.87
C GLU A 165 -9.45 12.01 26.55
N ALA A 166 -9.02 11.58 27.73
CA ALA A 166 -7.94 12.19 28.50
C ALA A 166 -6.52 11.95 27.92
N LEU A 167 -6.39 11.47 26.67
CA LEU A 167 -5.11 11.27 25.96
C LEU A 167 -5.03 12.12 24.67
N PRO A 168 -5.18 13.45 24.75
CA PRO A 168 -5.33 14.30 23.57
C PRO A 168 -4.11 14.28 22.64
N GLN A 169 -2.88 14.14 23.15
CA GLN A 169 -1.69 14.12 22.30
C GLN A 169 -1.57 12.81 21.53
N LEU A 170 -1.94 11.67 22.13
CA LEU A 170 -2.04 10.39 21.45
C LEU A 170 -3.06 10.46 20.32
N HIS A 171 -4.26 11.00 20.59
CA HIS A 171 -5.30 11.16 19.59
C HIS A 171 -4.86 12.04 18.43
N PHE A 172 -4.19 13.16 18.72
CA PHE A 172 -3.65 14.05 17.71
C PHE A 172 -2.61 13.34 16.83
N HIS A 173 -1.65 12.63 17.44
CA HIS A 173 -0.60 11.92 16.72
C HIS A 173 -1.16 10.78 15.85
N ALA A 174 -2.11 10.01 16.40
CA ALA A 174 -2.79 8.96 15.66
C ALA A 174 -3.59 9.53 14.49
N ALA A 175 -4.32 10.63 14.69
CA ALA A 175 -5.06 11.29 13.61
C ALA A 175 -4.13 11.77 12.49
N GLN A 176 -2.98 12.36 12.82
CA GLN A 176 -1.97 12.74 11.83
C GLN A 176 -1.48 11.54 11.02
N THR A 177 -1.15 10.43 11.69
CA THR A 177 -0.61 9.24 11.01
C THR A 177 -1.68 8.51 10.18
N LEU A 178 -2.89 8.33 10.73
CA LEU A 178 -3.98 7.61 10.10
C LEU A 178 -4.67 8.40 8.98
N SER A 179 -4.55 9.73 8.98
CA SER A 179 -5.06 10.57 7.89
C SER A 179 -4.15 10.60 6.66
N LEU A 180 -2.92 10.07 6.74
CA LEU A 180 -2.04 9.95 5.60
C LEU A 180 -2.55 8.86 4.64
N PHE A 181 -2.98 9.30 3.47
CA PHE A 181 -3.33 8.40 2.38
C PHE A 181 -2.05 7.84 1.76
N GLY A 182 -1.78 6.56 1.98
CA GLY A 182 -0.58 5.91 1.44
C GLY A 182 -0.62 5.68 -0.08
N SER A 183 -1.79 5.66 -0.69
CA SER A 183 -1.92 5.53 -2.14
C SER A 183 -3.07 6.34 -2.71
N THR A 184 -3.01 6.57 -4.03
CA THR A 184 -4.14 7.10 -4.79
C THR A 184 -5.20 6.05 -5.10
N TYR A 185 -5.13 4.85 -4.51
CA TYR A 185 -6.08 3.76 -4.79
C TYR A 185 -7.53 4.19 -4.54
N LEU A 186 -7.81 4.82 -3.40
CA LEU A 186 -9.16 5.31 -3.09
C LEU A 186 -9.64 6.34 -4.13
N CYS A 187 -8.76 7.21 -4.61
CA CYS A 187 -9.05 8.15 -5.70
C CYS A 187 -9.30 7.41 -7.03
N LYS A 188 -8.44 6.46 -7.41
CA LYS A 188 -8.61 5.63 -8.62
C LYS A 188 -9.91 4.84 -8.58
N GLN A 189 -10.27 4.32 -7.42
CA GLN A 189 -11.52 3.63 -7.19
C GLN A 189 -12.72 4.58 -7.33
N LEU A 190 -12.62 5.79 -6.79
CA LEU A 190 -13.62 6.85 -6.97
C LEU A 190 -13.89 7.14 -8.45
N PHE A 191 -12.83 7.30 -9.25
CA PHE A 191 -12.95 7.51 -10.70
C PHE A 191 -13.55 6.30 -11.41
N SER A 192 -13.20 5.09 -10.99
CA SER A 192 -13.76 3.86 -11.57
C SER A 192 -15.26 3.76 -11.31
N VAL A 193 -15.71 4.04 -10.09
CA VAL A 193 -17.13 4.07 -9.72
C VAL A 193 -17.89 5.11 -10.53
N THR A 194 -17.35 6.33 -10.65
CA THR A 194 -18.02 7.40 -11.41
C THR A 194 -18.13 7.07 -12.89
N LYS A 195 -17.10 6.43 -13.48
CA LYS A 195 -17.13 5.93 -14.86
C LYS A 195 -18.22 4.88 -15.06
N MET A 196 -18.35 3.91 -14.15
CA MET A 196 -19.40 2.87 -14.22
C MET A 196 -20.82 3.43 -14.07
N LYS A 197 -20.99 4.50 -13.31
CA LYS A 197 -22.29 5.13 -13.04
C LYS A 197 -22.71 6.14 -14.13
N LYS A 198 -21.81 6.46 -15.07
CA LYS A 198 -22.08 7.30 -16.24
C LYS A 198 -22.57 6.39 -17.38
N THR A 199 -23.87 6.38 -17.62
CA THR A 199 -24.50 5.56 -18.67
C THR A 199 -24.94 6.45 -19.83
N SER A 200 -25.30 5.88 -21.00
CA SER A 200 -25.86 6.67 -22.11
C SER A 200 -27.09 7.49 -21.71
N HIS A 201 -27.85 7.03 -20.72
CA HIS A 201 -29.06 7.67 -20.21
C HIS A 201 -28.79 8.67 -19.07
N ARG A 202 -27.57 8.68 -18.54
CA ARG A 202 -27.15 9.51 -17.40
C ARG A 202 -25.71 9.98 -17.57
N SER A 203 -25.53 10.93 -18.48
CA SER A 203 -24.22 11.46 -18.87
C SER A 203 -23.75 12.65 -18.02
N ARG A 204 -24.66 13.30 -17.25
CA ARG A 204 -24.34 14.43 -16.36
C ARG A 204 -24.99 14.24 -14.98
N PRO A 205 -24.28 13.67 -14.00
CA PRO A 205 -24.72 13.72 -12.61
C PRO A 205 -24.62 15.17 -12.09
N THR A 206 -25.61 15.65 -11.34
CA THR A 206 -25.47 16.89 -10.56
C THR A 206 -24.57 16.63 -9.35
N ASP A 207 -23.99 17.70 -8.78
CA ASP A 207 -23.02 17.61 -7.68
C ASP A 207 -23.56 16.86 -6.45
N GLU A 208 -24.81 17.12 -6.04
CA GLU A 208 -25.46 16.43 -4.91
C GLU A 208 -25.62 14.92 -5.15
N HIS A 209 -26.01 14.53 -6.37
CA HIS A 209 -26.14 13.12 -6.73
C HIS A 209 -24.77 12.44 -6.81
N LEU A 210 -23.75 13.15 -7.29
CA LEU A 210 -22.40 12.63 -7.33
C LEU A 210 -21.90 12.37 -5.91
N GLN A 211 -22.01 13.34 -5.00
CA GLN A 211 -21.61 13.19 -3.61
C GLN A 211 -22.29 11.99 -2.92
N SER A 212 -23.60 11.85 -3.12
CA SER A 212 -24.39 10.74 -2.56
C SER A 212 -23.95 9.39 -3.10
N ILE A 213 -23.73 9.30 -4.43
CA ILE A 213 -23.26 8.08 -5.08
C ILE A 213 -21.87 7.70 -4.59
N LEU A 214 -20.96 8.67 -4.47
CA LEU A 214 -19.61 8.44 -4.00
C LEU A 214 -19.65 7.91 -2.56
N ARG A 215 -20.38 8.56 -1.65
CA ARG A 215 -20.55 8.09 -0.26
C ARG A 215 -21.05 6.65 -0.17
N VAL A 216 -22.08 6.29 -0.93
CA VAL A 216 -22.64 4.93 -0.91
C VAL A 216 -21.67 3.92 -1.53
N SER A 217 -20.92 4.31 -2.56
CA SER A 217 -20.05 3.38 -3.29
C SER A 217 -18.67 3.19 -2.65
N THR A 218 -18.21 4.15 -1.84
CA THR A 218 -16.91 4.08 -1.16
C THR A 218 -17.00 3.63 0.30
N THR A 219 -18.18 3.56 0.90
CA THR A 219 -18.35 3.04 2.26
C THR A 219 -18.21 1.51 2.28
N GLN A 220 -17.20 1.01 3.00
CA GLN A 220 -17.08 -0.41 3.34
C GLN A 220 -18.00 -0.70 4.52
N ASN A 221 -18.91 -1.68 4.35
CA ASN A 221 -19.74 -2.21 5.43
C ASN A 221 -20.79 -1.24 5.98
N PHE A 222 -21.26 -0.27 5.19
CA PHE A 222 -22.48 0.45 5.56
C PHE A 222 -23.66 -0.53 5.48
N VAL A 223 -24.08 -1.03 6.64
CA VAL A 223 -25.35 -1.73 6.79
C VAL A 223 -26.39 -0.66 7.11
N PRO A 224 -27.23 -0.25 6.15
CA PRO A 224 -28.31 0.67 6.45
C PRO A 224 -29.17 0.08 7.57
N ASN A 225 -29.50 0.89 8.58
CA ASN A 225 -30.46 0.50 9.60
C ASN A 225 -31.87 0.51 8.98
N CYS A 226 -32.18 -0.52 8.19
CA CYS A 226 -33.44 -0.65 7.47
C CYS A 226 -34.65 -0.63 8.41
N ASN A 227 -34.50 -1.18 9.62
CA ASN A 227 -35.56 -1.21 10.62
C ASN A 227 -35.95 0.20 11.08
N GLU A 228 -34.96 1.05 11.35
CA GLU A 228 -35.20 2.46 11.71
C GLU A 228 -35.78 3.26 10.52
N LEU A 229 -35.29 3.01 9.30
CA LEU A 229 -35.81 3.64 8.08
C LEU A 229 -37.28 3.26 7.82
N ILE A 230 -37.65 1.98 8.01
CA ILE A 230 -39.02 1.49 7.86
C ILE A 230 -39.91 2.09 8.95
N ALA A 231 -39.44 2.13 10.20
CA ALA A 231 -40.20 2.72 11.32
C ALA A 231 -40.47 4.22 11.14
N LYS A 232 -39.55 4.96 10.52
CA LYS A 232 -39.71 6.40 10.21
C LYS A 232 -40.49 6.66 8.92
N LYS A 233 -40.75 5.64 8.09
CA LYS A 233 -41.45 5.82 6.82
C LYS A 233 -42.94 6.04 7.09
N ARG A 234 -43.41 7.28 6.94
CA ARG A 234 -44.85 7.55 6.79
C ARG A 234 -45.28 7.05 5.42
N CYS A 235 -46.09 6.00 5.37
CA CYS A 235 -46.77 5.61 4.14
C CYS A 235 -47.58 6.82 3.64
N GLN A 236 -47.36 7.24 2.39
CA GLN A 236 -48.33 8.09 1.71
C GLN A 236 -49.57 7.23 1.49
N VAL A 237 -50.52 7.33 2.40
CA VAL A 237 -51.84 6.72 2.23
C VAL A 237 -52.54 7.53 1.16
N TYR A 238 -52.66 6.95 -0.03
CA TYR A 238 -53.51 7.51 -1.07
C TYR A 238 -54.96 7.33 -0.59
N ASN A 239 -55.54 8.37 0.01
CA ASN A 239 -56.97 8.37 0.36
C ASN A 239 -57.77 8.43 -0.93
N SER A 240 -58.24 7.28 -1.39
CA SER A 240 -59.20 7.14 -2.48
C SER A 240 -60.64 7.34 -1.99
N ASP A 241 -60.93 8.44 -1.28
CA ASP A 241 -62.31 8.76 -0.85
C ASP A 241 -62.62 10.24 -1.09
N LYS A 242 -63.20 10.48 -2.27
CA LYS A 242 -64.39 11.34 -2.55
C LYS A 242 -64.34 11.82 -4.00
N ILE A 243 -64.77 10.96 -4.91
CA ILE A 243 -65.53 11.43 -6.08
C ILE A 243 -66.99 11.24 -5.66
N ALA A 244 -67.64 12.36 -5.34
CA ALA A 244 -69.08 12.46 -5.21
C ALA A 244 -69.73 12.42 -6.60
#